data_AF-U2F2Z9-F1
#
_entry.id   AF-U2F2Z9-F1
#
_cell.length_a   1.000
_cell.length_b   1.000
_cell.length_c   1.000
_cell.angle_alpha   90.00
_cell.angle_beta   90.00
_cell.angle_gamma   90.00
#
_symmetry.space_group_name_H-M   'P 1'
#
loop_
_entity.id
_entity.type
_entity.pdbx_description
1 polymer ?
#
loop_
_entity_poly.entity_id
_entity_poly.type
_entity_poly.pdbx_seq_one_letter_code
_entity_poly.pdbx_strand_id
1 'polypeptide(L)' 'MQADGYVVCPHCYNAEQISAELGVIKCEKCKQEYNNPLAKICPSGISMLNE' A
#
# COMPACT_ATOMS: atom_id res chain seq x y z
N MET A 1 -7.60 -17.89 4.40
CA MET A 1 -8.20 -16.54 4.28
C MET A 1 -7.09 -15.54 4.49
N GLN A 2 -6.71 -14.79 3.45
CA GLN A 2 -5.86 -13.62 3.65
C GLN A 2 -6.68 -12.64 4.49
N ALA A 3 -6.14 -12.22 5.64
CA ALA A 3 -6.81 -11.24 6.47
C ALA A 3 -6.85 -9.92 5.68
N ASP A 4 -8.06 -9.42 5.42
CA ASP A 4 -8.27 -8.10 4.85
C ASP A 4 -7.59 -7.08 5.78
N GLY A 5 -6.43 -6.57 5.34
CA GLY A 5 -5.66 -5.59 6.08
C GLY A 5 -6.37 -4.24 6.01
N TYR A 6 -6.30 -3.47 7.09
CA TYR A 6 -6.68 -2.07 7.06
C TYR A 6 -5.43 -1.22 6.89
N VAL A 7 -5.50 -0.17 6.07
CA VAL A 7 -4.50 0.90 6.07
C VAL A 7 -5.13 2.22 6.45
N VAL A 8 -4.30 3.06 7.06
CA VAL A 8 -4.67 4.42 7.41
C VAL A 8 -4.22 5.33 6.28
N CYS A 9 -5.16 6.07 5.69
CA CYS A 9 -4.86 7.09 4.69
C CYS A 9 -3.92 8.14 5.30
N PRO A 10 -2.77 8.43 4.70
CA PRO A 10 -1.79 9.37 5.25
C PRO A 10 -2.26 10.83 5.21
N HIS A 11 -3.31 11.14 4.45
CA HIS A 11 -3.81 12.51 4.28
C HIS A 11 -4.91 12.88 5.28
N CYS A 12 -5.82 11.95 5.56
CA CYS A 12 -7.03 12.23 6.36
C CYS A 12 -7.25 11.25 7.51
N TYR A 13 -6.31 10.33 7.71
CA TYR A 13 -6.31 9.32 8.77
C TYR A 13 -7.55 8.41 8.78
N ASN A 14 -8.21 8.26 7.63
CA ASN A 14 -9.30 7.31 7.46
C ASN A 14 -8.75 5.88 7.37
N ALA A 15 -9.41 4.92 8.01
CA ALA A 15 -9.09 3.52 7.85
C ALA A 15 -9.82 2.95 6.61
N GLU A 16 -9.06 2.41 5.66
CA GLU A 16 -9.56 1.78 4.43
C GLU A 16 -9.31 0.26 4.52
N GLN A 17 -10.29 -0.57 4.19
CA GLN A 17 -10.05 -2.00 3.93
C GLN A 17 -9.37 -2.13 2.58
N ILE A 18 -8.27 -2.87 2.52
CA ILE A 18 -7.59 -3.16 1.28
C ILE A 18 -7.41 -4.65 1.04
N SER A 19 -7.67 -5.03 -0.21
CA SER A 19 -7.15 -6.27 -0.77
C SER A 19 -5.64 -6.11 -1.02
N ALA A 20 -4.86 -7.10 -0.59
CA ALA A 20 -3.39 -7.11 -0.59
C ALA A 20 -2.74 -7.01 -2.00
N GLU A 21 -3.53 -7.01 -3.07
CA GLU A 21 -3.03 -7.06 -4.45
C GLU A 21 -2.87 -5.69 -5.13
N LEU A 22 -3.44 -4.61 -4.58
CA LEU A 22 -3.47 -3.30 -5.27
C LEU A 22 -2.23 -2.45 -4.92
N GLY A 23 -1.49 -2.00 -5.93
CA GLY A 23 -0.32 -1.12 -5.77
C GLY A 23 -0.66 0.33 -5.39
N VAL A 24 -1.84 0.82 -5.74
CA VAL A 24 -2.33 2.17 -5.45
C VAL A 24 -3.71 2.08 -4.80
N ILE A 25 -3.93 2.91 -3.79
CA ILE A 25 -5.17 3.01 -3.01
C ILE A 25 -5.76 4.38 -3.24
N LYS A 26 -7.06 4.44 -3.49
CA LYS A 26 -7.84 5.68 -3.49
C LYS A 26 -8.64 5.76 -2.20
N CYS A 27 -8.40 6.78 -1.38
CA CYS A 27 -9.18 6.99 -0.16
C CYS A 27 -10.60 7.46 -0.51
N GLU A 28 -11.63 6.77 -0.04
CA GLU A 28 -13.01 7.16 -0.33
C GLU A 28 -13.43 8.45 0.37
N LYS A 29 -12.78 8.78 1.49
CA LYS A 29 -13.09 9.99 2.26
C LYS A 29 -12.52 11.27 1.64
N CYS A 30 -11.20 11.31 1.38
CA CYS A 30 -10.54 12.52 0.87
C CYS A 30 -10.28 12.47 -0.65
N LYS A 31 -10.61 11.36 -1.31
CA LYS A 31 -10.43 11.11 -2.76
C LYS A 31 -8.98 11.18 -3.24
N GLN A 32 -8.01 11.24 -2.33
CA GLN A 32 -6.59 11.21 -2.64
C GLN A 32 -6.14 9.79 -2.96
N GLU A 33 -5.19 9.70 -3.88
CA GLU A 33 -4.55 8.47 -4.30
C GLU A 33 -3.15 8.38 -3.67
N TYR A 34 -2.82 7.21 -3.12
CA TYR A 34 -1.55 6.97 -2.45
C TYR A 34 -1.13 5.51 -2.63
N ASN A 35 0.17 5.25 -2.53
CA ASN A 35 0.68 3.89 -2.71
C ASN A 35 0.24 2.99 -1.55
N ASN A 36 -0.14 1.76 -1.88
CA ASN A 36 -0.41 0.76 -0.87
C ASN A 36 0.90 0.37 -0.17
N PRO A 37 1.07 0.65 1.15
CA PRO A 37 2.28 0.27 1.86
C PRO A 37 2.43 -1.26 1.99
N LEU A 38 1.34 -2.02 1.79
CA LEU A 38 1.33 -3.49 1.83
C LEU A 38 1.53 -4.12 0.46
N ALA A 39 1.47 -3.34 -0.63
CA ALA A 39 1.83 -3.88 -1.93
C ALA A 39 3.28 -4.33 -1.85
N LYS A 40 3.51 -5.64 -2.07
CA LYS A 40 4.87 -6.16 -2.19
C LYS A 40 5.54 -5.42 -3.34
N ILE A 41 6.36 -4.44 -3.01
CA ILE A 41 7.42 -4.00 -3.90
C ILE A 41 8.30 -5.24 -4.04
N CYS A 42 8.13 -6.03 -5.11
CA CYS A 42 9.14 -7.02 -5.45
C CYS A 42 10.45 -6.25 -5.62
N PRO A 43 11.46 -6.45 -4.77
CA PRO A 43 12.75 -5.79 -4.94
C PRO A 43 13.52 -6.51 -6.07
N SER A 44 12.89 -6.64 -7.25
CA SER A 44 13.56 -7.06 -8.48
C SER A 44 14.37 -5.86 -8.99
N GLY A 45 15.42 -5.49 -8.28
CA GLY A 45 16.24 -4.34 -8.67
C GLY A 45 17.24 -3.78 -7.67
N ILE A 46 17.33 -4.31 -6.44
CA ILE A 46 18.46 -3.98 -5.56
C ILE A 46 19.47 -5.13 -5.66
N SER A 47 20.24 -5.14 -6.74
CA SER A 47 21.55 -5.78 -6.70
C SER A 47 22.41 -4.93 -5.76
N MET A 48 22.49 -5.31 -4.49
CA MET A 48 23.58 -4.84 -3.64
C MET A 48 24.87 -5.32 -4.31
N LEU A 49 25.58 -4.41 -4.98
CA LEU A 49 26.97 -4.64 -5.32
C LEU A 49 27.70 -4.67 -3.98
N ASN A 50 27.97 -5.87 -3.48
CA ASN A 50 28.96 -6.05 -2.44
C ASN A 50 30.32 -5.69 -3.07
N GLU A 51 31.02 -4.77 -2.42
CA GLU A 51 32.43 -4.45 -2.71
C GLU A 51 33.36 -5.62 -2.37
#